data_AF-A0A7Y2GTJ9-F1
#
_entry.id   AF-A0A7Y2GTJ9-F1
#
_cell.length_a   1.000
_cell.length_b   1.000
_cell.length_c   1.000
_cell.angle_alpha   90.00
_cell.angle_beta   90.00
_cell.angle_gamma   90.00
#
_symmetry.space_group_name_H-M   'P 1'
#
loop_
_entity.id
_entity.type
_entity.pdbx_description
1 polymer ?
#
loop_
_entity_poly.entity_id
_entity_poly.type
_entity_poly.pdbx_seq_one_letter_code
_entity_poly.pdbx_strand_id
1 'polypeptide(L)'
;MNGGAVLPTYRTLKQEQFLSIWLMILVIGLSPFSAHAEIRIFDGHPLENPERTNRSVSDSDREIIETDLRKKTGMESIEFDQKGLLSYDGNEQAYKSSKTMRRAILGAIDDKNNIFFISDVSGSRQIQFALTDRGTIDTNTRITSYQVMIDFADFKNSRKYSPVQVSDSYTIGITLYHEINHKVSYDPNDPIPPSGVRPDLGTKSVRGVIENTNAVRKELSLSLRDSKSYLANEYRGNNKVYAKTHQVLFRCFRGKLKLYLRWKIEDKRT
;
A
#
# COMPACT_ATOMS: atom_id res chain seq x y z
N MET A 1 -20.92 -64.43 -77.51
CA MET A 1 -20.18 -63.17 -77.77
C MET A 1 -21.23 -62.16 -78.25
N ASN A 2 -22.18 -61.73 -77.41
CA ASN A 2 -22.07 -60.69 -76.38
C ASN A 2 -21.27 -59.49 -76.89
N GLY A 3 -21.83 -58.30 -77.08
CA GLY A 3 -23.12 -57.79 -76.63
C GLY A 3 -22.93 -56.29 -76.46
N GLY A 4 -23.62 -55.51 -77.28
CA GLY A 4 -23.51 -54.06 -77.29
C GLY A 4 -24.32 -53.37 -76.19
N ALA A 5 -24.03 -52.08 -76.09
CA ALA A 5 -24.87 -50.99 -75.59
C ALA A 5 -25.26 -51.01 -74.10
N VAL A 6 -25.05 -49.87 -73.43
CA VAL A 6 -26.08 -48.84 -73.18
C VAL A 6 -25.46 -47.84 -72.17
N LEU A 7 -25.41 -46.56 -72.55
CA LEU A 7 -25.19 -45.46 -71.62
C LEU A 7 -26.52 -45.13 -70.91
N PRO A 8 -26.48 -44.78 -69.62
CA PRO A 8 -27.44 -43.81 -69.10
C PRO A 8 -26.76 -42.68 -68.29
N THR A 9 -26.98 -41.47 -68.79
CA THR A 9 -27.53 -40.31 -68.07
C THR A 9 -27.17 -40.12 -66.58
N TYR A 10 -26.29 -39.14 -66.33
CA TYR A 10 -26.18 -38.50 -65.02
C TYR A 10 -27.39 -37.60 -64.78
N ARG A 11 -28.22 -38.03 -63.83
CA ARG A 11 -29.40 -37.31 -63.34
C ARG A 11 -28.95 -36.28 -62.30
N THR A 12 -29.22 -35.01 -62.57
CA THR A 12 -29.13 -33.91 -61.61
C THR A 12 -30.19 -34.07 -60.52
N LEU A 13 -29.77 -34.03 -59.25
CA LEU A 13 -30.62 -33.71 -58.10
C LEU A 13 -29.94 -32.56 -57.34
N LYS A 14 -30.63 -31.40 -57.34
CA LYS A 14 -30.38 -30.27 -56.44
C LYS A 14 -31.19 -30.50 -55.17
N GLN A 15 -30.57 -30.32 -54.00
CA GLN A 15 -31.17 -29.89 -52.73
C GLN A 15 -30.01 -29.73 -51.76
N GLU A 16 -29.53 -28.50 -51.55
CA GLU A 16 -29.89 -27.67 -50.39
C GLU A 16 -29.75 -28.40 -49.05
N GLN A 17 -28.99 -27.78 -48.13
CA GLN A 17 -28.65 -28.24 -46.78
C GLN A 17 -27.38 -29.10 -46.63
N PHE A 18 -26.21 -28.55 -46.99
CA PHE A 18 -24.97 -29.02 -46.37
C PHE A 18 -24.08 -27.84 -45.95
N LEU A 19 -24.15 -27.60 -44.64
CA LEU A 19 -23.07 -27.09 -43.79
C LEU A 19 -22.45 -25.75 -44.20
N SER A 20 -23.01 -24.70 -43.60
CA SER A 20 -22.31 -23.52 -43.10
C SER A 20 -21.02 -23.91 -42.35
N ILE A 21 -19.96 -24.04 -43.13
CA ILE A 21 -18.59 -24.26 -42.68
C ILE A 21 -18.07 -22.95 -42.09
N TRP A 22 -17.91 -22.96 -40.76
CA TRP A 22 -16.85 -22.31 -40.01
C TRP A 22 -16.67 -20.79 -40.16
N LEU A 23 -17.55 -20.04 -39.51
CA LEU A 23 -17.15 -18.78 -38.87
C LEU A 23 -17.87 -18.60 -37.53
N MET A 24 -17.81 -19.62 -36.67
CA MET A 24 -17.78 -19.34 -35.23
C MET A 24 -16.41 -18.75 -34.94
N ILE A 25 -16.32 -17.43 -35.01
CA ILE A 25 -15.37 -16.71 -34.17
C ILE A 25 -15.78 -17.07 -32.75
N LEU A 26 -15.14 -18.10 -32.23
CA LEU A 26 -15.05 -18.38 -30.82
C LEU A 26 -14.32 -17.17 -30.24
N VAL A 27 -15.08 -16.11 -29.94
CA VAL A 27 -14.70 -15.13 -28.93
C VAL A 27 -14.73 -15.93 -27.63
N ILE A 28 -13.70 -16.75 -27.43
CA ILE A 28 -13.23 -17.00 -26.08
C ILE A 28 -12.90 -15.59 -25.62
N GLY A 29 -13.82 -15.02 -24.84
CA GLY A 29 -13.49 -13.95 -23.93
C GLY A 29 -12.32 -14.47 -23.12
N LEU A 30 -11.11 -14.16 -23.58
CA LEU A 30 -9.97 -13.95 -22.73
C LEU A 30 -10.35 -12.74 -21.89
N SER A 31 -11.29 -12.95 -20.96
CA SER A 31 -11.33 -12.17 -19.75
C SER A 31 -9.91 -12.31 -19.24
N PRO A 32 -9.09 -11.25 -19.23
CA PRO A 32 -7.84 -11.33 -18.51
C PRO A 32 -8.26 -11.78 -17.12
N PHE A 33 -7.80 -12.97 -16.71
CA PHE A 33 -7.85 -13.36 -15.32
C PHE A 33 -6.98 -12.34 -14.61
N SER A 34 -7.56 -11.19 -14.27
CA SER A 34 -6.97 -10.24 -13.35
C SER A 34 -6.84 -11.04 -12.06
N ALA A 35 -5.62 -11.46 -11.76
CA ALA A 35 -5.30 -11.96 -10.45
C ALA A 35 -5.58 -10.79 -9.50
N HIS A 36 -6.73 -10.84 -8.83
CA HIS A 36 -7.07 -9.84 -7.84
C HIS A 36 -6.27 -10.19 -6.59
N ALA A 37 -5.36 -9.28 -6.31
CA ALA A 37 -4.51 -9.21 -5.18
C ALA A 37 -5.22 -8.37 -4.10
N GLU A 38 -5.09 -8.74 -2.82
CA GLU A 38 -5.84 -8.12 -1.72
C GLU A 38 -4.99 -7.50 -0.58
N ILE A 39 -5.01 -6.17 -0.42
CA ILE A 39 -4.95 -5.55 0.93
C ILE A 39 -6.39 -5.39 1.40
N ARG A 40 -6.83 -6.25 2.33
CA ARG A 40 -8.17 -6.14 2.93
C ARG A 40 -8.19 -5.14 4.08
N ILE A 41 -8.80 -3.97 3.90
CA ILE A 41 -9.39 -3.27 5.05
C ILE A 41 -10.73 -3.93 5.32
N PHE A 42 -10.76 -4.89 6.25
CA PHE A 42 -12.03 -5.22 6.86
C PHE A 42 -12.43 -4.12 7.83
N ASP A 43 -13.66 -3.65 7.66
CA ASP A 43 -14.45 -3.01 8.71
C ASP A 43 -14.76 -4.03 9.82
N GLY A 44 -13.77 -4.33 10.65
CA GLY A 44 -13.96 -5.11 11.88
C GLY A 44 -13.40 -6.54 11.85
N HIS A 45 -12.51 -6.77 12.81
CA HIS A 45 -11.97 -8.00 13.43
C HIS A 45 -11.44 -9.15 12.54
N PRO A 46 -10.25 -9.64 12.95
CA PRO A 46 -10.13 -11.03 13.36
C PRO A 46 -9.80 -11.15 14.86
N LEU A 47 -10.77 -11.71 15.60
CA LEU A 47 -10.64 -12.55 16.81
C LEU A 47 -10.05 -11.95 18.12
N GLU A 48 -10.89 -12.08 19.18
CA GLU A 48 -10.55 -12.29 20.60
C GLU A 48 -9.96 -11.17 21.48
N ASN A 49 -10.09 -9.88 21.13
CA ASN A 49 -9.84 -8.85 22.15
C ASN A 49 -10.89 -7.71 22.16
N PRO A 50 -11.90 -7.77 23.07
CA PRO A 50 -12.99 -6.80 23.11
C PRO A 50 -12.58 -5.39 23.58
N GLU A 51 -11.34 -5.19 24.04
CA GLU A 51 -10.85 -3.86 24.41
C GLU A 51 -10.20 -3.07 23.26
N ARG A 52 -9.94 -3.70 22.11
CA ARG A 52 -9.58 -2.94 20.90
C ARG A 52 -10.87 -2.37 20.31
N THR A 53 -11.12 -1.07 20.52
CA THR A 53 -12.20 -0.34 19.86
C THR A 53 -11.96 -0.36 18.35
N ASN A 54 -12.40 -1.43 17.69
CA ASN A 54 -12.35 -1.59 16.25
C ASN A 54 -13.40 -0.70 15.62
N ARG A 55 -13.06 0.57 15.41
CA ARG A 55 -13.84 1.43 14.55
C ARG A 55 -13.47 1.13 13.11
N SER A 56 -14.50 0.88 12.31
CA SER A 56 -14.44 0.89 10.86
C SER A 56 -13.81 2.21 10.38
N VAL A 57 -13.01 2.12 9.31
CA VAL A 57 -12.41 3.29 8.68
C VAL A 57 -13.50 3.98 7.87
N SER A 58 -13.77 5.26 8.15
CA SER A 58 -14.81 6.02 7.44
C SER A 58 -14.49 6.16 5.94
N ASP A 59 -15.51 6.32 5.10
CA ASP A 59 -15.31 6.55 3.66
C ASP A 59 -14.43 7.79 3.39
N SER A 60 -14.55 8.82 4.22
CA SER A 60 -13.68 10.00 4.11
C SER A 60 -12.22 9.70 4.42
N ASP A 61 -11.94 8.79 5.36
CA ASP A 61 -10.58 8.39 5.70
C ASP A 61 -9.99 7.42 4.66
N ARG A 62 -10.84 6.57 4.06
CA ARG A 62 -10.49 5.74 2.89
C ARG A 62 -10.05 6.60 1.72
N GLU A 63 -10.84 7.62 1.36
CA GLU A 63 -10.48 8.56 0.30
C GLU A 63 -9.15 9.28 0.58
N ILE A 64 -8.89 9.64 1.84
CA ILE A 64 -7.60 10.25 2.23
C ILE A 64 -6.44 9.27 2.01
N ILE A 65 -6.61 7.99 2.33
CA ILE A 65 -5.60 6.96 2.07
C ILE A 65 -5.39 6.82 0.56
N GLU A 66 -6.45 6.61 -0.22
CA GLU A 66 -6.39 6.44 -1.67
C GLU A 66 -5.69 7.61 -2.34
N THR A 67 -6.17 8.83 -2.11
CA THR A 67 -5.59 10.04 -2.70
C THR A 67 -4.10 10.18 -2.38
N ASP A 68 -3.67 9.91 -1.13
CA ASP A 68 -2.26 10.02 -0.77
C ASP A 68 -1.41 8.87 -1.37
N LEU A 69 -1.97 7.66 -1.46
CA LEU A 69 -1.32 6.52 -2.12
C LEU A 69 -1.19 6.74 -3.62
N ARG A 70 -2.26 7.15 -4.32
CA ARG A 70 -2.23 7.49 -5.76
C ARG A 70 -1.12 8.49 -6.05
N LYS A 71 -1.11 9.60 -5.31
CA LYS A 71 -0.09 10.66 -5.45
C LYS A 71 1.34 10.13 -5.26
N LYS A 72 1.59 9.28 -4.27
CA LYS A 72 2.95 8.86 -3.90
C LYS A 72 3.46 7.63 -4.62
N THR A 73 2.58 6.74 -5.05
CA THR A 73 2.92 5.57 -5.87
C THR A 73 2.89 5.90 -7.35
N GLY A 74 2.14 6.93 -7.77
CA GLY A 74 1.89 7.26 -9.16
C GLY A 74 0.90 6.30 -9.84
N MET A 75 0.10 5.56 -9.07
CA MET A 75 -0.93 4.63 -9.55
C MET A 75 -2.30 5.24 -9.29
N GLU A 76 -2.98 5.76 -10.32
CA GLU A 76 -4.28 6.41 -10.19
C GLU A 76 -5.40 5.40 -9.89
N SER A 77 -5.25 4.14 -10.29
CA SER A 77 -6.25 3.09 -10.07
C SER A 77 -6.31 2.56 -8.64
N ILE A 78 -5.45 3.02 -7.72
CA ILE A 78 -5.51 2.58 -6.32
C ILE A 78 -6.84 3.03 -5.71
N GLU A 79 -7.71 2.11 -5.32
CA GLU A 79 -9.00 2.42 -4.72
C GLU A 79 -9.50 1.31 -3.78
N PHE A 80 -10.32 1.68 -2.79
CA PHE A 80 -11.09 0.74 -1.99
C PHE A 80 -12.36 0.33 -2.72
N ASP A 81 -12.64 -0.96 -2.77
CA ASP A 81 -13.94 -1.45 -3.21
C ASP A 81 -15.00 -1.31 -2.11
N GLN A 82 -16.25 -1.69 -2.43
CA GLN A 82 -17.38 -1.64 -1.50
C GLN A 82 -17.22 -2.54 -0.26
N LYS A 83 -16.28 -3.49 -0.27
CA LYS A 83 -15.96 -4.38 0.85
C LYS A 83 -14.77 -3.87 1.67
N GLY A 84 -14.21 -2.72 1.32
CA GLY A 84 -13.01 -2.15 1.96
C GLY A 84 -11.72 -2.80 1.46
N LEU A 85 -11.72 -3.45 0.31
CA LEU A 85 -10.51 -4.02 -0.27
C LEU A 85 -9.76 -2.97 -1.09
N LEU A 86 -8.49 -2.70 -0.75
CA LEU A 86 -7.63 -1.89 -1.60
C LEU A 86 -7.16 -2.72 -2.80
N SER A 87 -7.40 -2.20 -3.99
CA SER A 87 -7.00 -2.82 -5.25
C SER A 87 -6.37 -1.80 -6.18
N TYR A 88 -5.91 -2.26 -7.34
CA TYR A 88 -5.39 -1.43 -8.43
C TYR A 88 -5.55 -2.15 -9.77
N ASP A 89 -5.49 -1.43 -10.88
CA ASP A 89 -5.42 -2.01 -12.22
C ASP A 89 -3.98 -2.47 -12.51
N GLY A 90 -3.77 -3.79 -12.57
CA GLY A 90 -2.48 -4.41 -12.89
C GLY A 90 -1.91 -4.06 -14.26
N ASN A 91 -2.72 -3.50 -15.17
CA ASN A 91 -2.27 -3.04 -16.48
C ASN A 91 -1.86 -1.57 -16.49
N GLU A 92 -2.15 -0.82 -15.42
CA GLU A 92 -1.81 0.59 -15.31
C GLU A 92 -0.29 0.77 -15.32
N GLN A 93 0.18 1.73 -16.12
CA GLN A 93 1.56 2.20 -16.06
C GLN A 93 1.65 3.37 -15.08
N ALA A 94 2.48 3.21 -14.05
CA ALA A 94 2.68 4.24 -13.04
C ALA A 94 3.21 5.55 -13.65
N TYR A 95 2.63 6.68 -13.27
CA TYR A 95 3.10 8.00 -13.66
C TYR A 95 4.03 8.61 -12.61
N LYS A 96 5.35 8.57 -12.87
CA LYS A 96 6.39 9.20 -12.03
C LYS A 96 6.23 8.78 -10.54
N SER A 97 6.66 9.58 -9.56
CA SER A 97 6.56 9.26 -8.11
C SER A 97 7.43 8.08 -7.61
N SER A 98 7.22 7.62 -6.36
CA SER A 98 8.15 6.71 -5.66
C SER A 98 8.00 5.26 -6.13
N LYS A 99 9.05 4.75 -6.78
CA LYS A 99 9.16 3.33 -7.17
C LYS A 99 9.24 2.42 -5.94
N THR A 100 9.95 2.86 -4.90
CA THR A 100 10.09 2.11 -3.65
C THR A 100 8.74 1.95 -2.96
N MET A 101 7.98 3.03 -2.82
CA MET A 101 6.66 2.98 -2.19
C MET A 101 5.67 2.17 -3.05
N ARG A 102 5.65 2.39 -4.36
CA ARG A 102 4.80 1.62 -5.28
C ARG A 102 5.04 0.12 -5.16
N ARG A 103 6.30 -0.33 -5.19
CA ARG A 103 6.62 -1.76 -5.03
C ARG A 103 6.09 -2.33 -3.72
N ALA A 104 6.24 -1.59 -2.62
CA ALA A 104 5.81 -2.09 -1.32
C ALA A 104 4.28 -2.11 -1.16
N ILE A 105 3.58 -1.08 -1.65
CA ILE A 105 2.12 -1.02 -1.59
C ILE A 105 1.51 -2.06 -2.52
N LEU A 106 1.91 -2.11 -3.79
CA LEU A 106 1.40 -3.11 -4.73
C LEU A 106 1.79 -4.53 -4.28
N GLY A 107 3.00 -4.73 -3.78
CA GLY A 107 3.42 -6.02 -3.21
C GLY A 107 2.57 -6.44 -2.02
N ALA A 108 2.17 -5.49 -1.16
CA ALA A 108 1.24 -5.78 -0.07
C ALA A 108 -0.19 -6.07 -0.56
N ILE A 109 -0.64 -5.43 -1.65
CA ILE A 109 -1.89 -5.81 -2.33
C ILE A 109 -1.73 -7.25 -2.86
N ASP A 110 -0.64 -7.57 -3.53
CA ASP A 110 -0.40 -8.87 -4.17
C ASP A 110 -0.05 -10.02 -3.22
N ASP A 111 0.14 -9.76 -1.92
CA ASP A 111 0.58 -10.76 -0.95
C ASP A 111 -0.55 -11.69 -0.50
N LYS A 112 -0.41 -12.98 -0.81
CA LYS A 112 -1.36 -14.03 -0.42
C LYS A 112 -1.09 -14.61 0.97
N ASN A 113 0.07 -14.34 1.54
CA ASN A 113 0.51 -14.88 2.83
C ASN A 113 0.49 -13.83 3.94
N ASN A 114 0.44 -12.54 3.61
CA ASN A 114 0.40 -11.45 4.57
C ASN A 114 -0.76 -10.49 4.29
N ILE A 115 -1.72 -10.41 5.20
CA ILE A 115 -2.90 -9.56 5.09
C ILE A 115 -2.78 -8.41 6.09
N PHE A 116 -3.00 -7.18 5.64
CA PHE A 116 -2.95 -5.97 6.48
C PHE A 116 -4.34 -5.38 6.65
N PHE A 117 -4.83 -5.36 7.89
CA PHE A 117 -6.08 -4.76 8.28
C PHE A 117 -5.82 -3.34 8.77
N ILE A 118 -6.52 -2.34 8.24
CA ILE A 118 -6.44 -0.96 8.75
C ILE A 118 -7.62 -0.69 9.68
N SER A 119 -7.39 -0.04 10.81
CA SER A 119 -8.47 0.36 11.72
C SER A 119 -8.28 1.76 12.25
N ASP A 120 -9.41 2.44 12.45
CA ASP A 120 -9.44 3.77 13.06
C ASP A 120 -9.34 3.65 14.58
N VAL A 121 -8.35 4.33 15.15
CA VAL A 121 -8.19 4.49 16.59
C VAL A 121 -8.22 5.96 17.02
N SER A 122 -8.83 6.84 16.21
CA SER A 122 -8.85 8.30 16.40
C SER A 122 -9.23 8.74 17.82
N GLY A 123 -8.35 9.50 18.46
CA GLY A 123 -8.51 9.93 19.86
C GLY A 123 -7.97 8.91 20.87
N SER A 124 -7.20 7.93 20.40
CA SER A 124 -6.51 6.98 21.27
C SER A 124 -5.50 7.73 22.14
N ARG A 125 -5.41 7.34 23.42
CA ARG A 125 -4.36 7.86 24.32
C ARG A 125 -3.06 7.07 24.21
N GLN A 126 -3.09 5.92 23.56
CA GLN A 126 -1.98 4.96 23.50
C GLN A 126 -1.26 5.00 22.14
N ILE A 127 -1.98 5.33 21.07
CA ILE A 127 -1.47 5.37 19.69
C ILE A 127 -1.51 6.84 19.25
N GLN A 128 -0.38 7.36 18.75
CA GLN A 128 -0.25 8.78 18.42
C GLN A 128 -0.36 9.07 16.91
N PHE A 129 -0.13 8.08 16.05
CA PHE A 129 -0.32 8.24 14.61
C PHE A 129 -0.65 6.90 13.99
N ALA A 130 0.24 5.92 14.19
CA ALA A 130 -0.04 4.55 13.79
C ALA A 130 0.73 3.56 14.65
N LEU A 131 0.28 2.30 14.61
CA LEU A 131 0.97 1.15 15.16
C LEU A 131 0.52 -0.11 14.43
N THR A 132 1.46 -0.95 14.01
CA THR A 132 1.18 -2.31 13.56
C THR A 132 1.43 -3.30 14.68
N ASP A 133 0.49 -4.22 14.91
CA ASP A 133 0.66 -5.26 15.92
C ASP A 133 1.67 -6.35 15.49
N ARG A 134 1.77 -7.44 16.26
CA ARG A 134 2.76 -8.50 16.00
C ARG A 134 2.39 -9.39 14.81
N GLY A 135 1.14 -9.39 14.39
CA GLY A 135 0.58 -10.36 13.46
C GLY A 135 0.07 -11.62 14.15
N THR A 136 -0.95 -12.24 13.55
CA THR A 136 -1.55 -13.51 13.95
C THR A 136 -1.46 -14.47 12.78
N ILE A 137 -0.90 -15.67 13.02
CA ILE A 137 -0.73 -16.69 11.98
C ILE A 137 -1.87 -17.69 12.08
N ASP A 138 -2.60 -17.89 10.99
CA ASP A 138 -3.48 -19.05 10.83
C ASP A 138 -2.62 -20.28 10.50
N THR A 139 -2.60 -21.26 11.40
CA THR A 139 -1.77 -22.46 11.27
C THR A 139 -2.17 -23.38 10.13
N ASN A 140 -3.43 -23.33 9.68
CA ASN A 140 -3.93 -24.17 8.59
C ASN A 140 -3.55 -23.60 7.22
N THR A 141 -3.72 -22.29 7.05
CA THR A 141 -3.49 -21.60 5.77
C THR A 141 -2.08 -21.02 5.66
N ARG A 142 -1.37 -20.88 6.79
CA ARG A 142 -0.10 -20.15 6.94
C ARG A 142 -0.18 -18.66 6.60
N ILE A 143 -1.39 -18.11 6.54
CA ILE A 143 -1.61 -16.69 6.32
C ILE A 143 -1.36 -15.94 7.63
N THR A 144 -0.57 -14.87 7.56
CA THR A 144 -0.34 -13.93 8.66
C THR A 144 -1.21 -12.70 8.48
N SER A 145 -1.99 -12.36 9.50
CA SER A 145 -2.85 -11.17 9.53
C SER A 145 -2.26 -10.13 10.47
N TYR A 146 -2.05 -8.90 10.01
CA TYR A 146 -1.54 -7.77 10.79
C TYR A 146 -2.61 -6.70 10.97
N GLN A 147 -2.70 -6.12 12.16
CA GLN A 147 -3.54 -4.95 12.40
C GLN A 147 -2.71 -3.67 12.39
N VAL A 148 -2.93 -2.80 11.40
CA VAL A 148 -2.42 -1.44 11.31
C VAL A 148 -3.46 -0.49 11.90
N MET A 149 -3.21 0.01 13.10
CA MET A 149 -4.08 0.97 13.79
C MET A 149 -3.63 2.38 13.45
N ILE A 150 -4.52 3.25 12.98
CA ILE A 150 -4.21 4.64 12.59
C ILE A 150 -5.08 5.61 13.39
N ASP A 151 -4.45 6.63 14.00
CA ASP A 151 -5.16 7.77 14.60
C ASP A 151 -5.29 8.89 13.55
N PHE A 152 -6.36 8.84 12.77
CA PHE A 152 -6.64 9.83 11.71
C PHE A 152 -6.82 11.25 12.28
N ALA A 153 -7.37 11.36 13.49
CA ALA A 153 -7.53 12.64 14.17
C ALA A 153 -6.17 13.31 14.45
N ASP A 154 -5.13 12.55 14.84
CA ASP A 154 -3.80 13.09 15.06
C ASP A 154 -3.11 13.56 13.76
N PHE A 155 -3.35 12.89 12.62
CA PHE A 155 -2.93 13.43 11.31
C PHE A 155 -3.62 14.75 10.97
N LYS A 156 -4.94 14.84 11.18
CA LYS A 156 -5.70 16.08 10.93
C LYS A 156 -5.27 17.22 11.86
N ASN A 157 -5.01 16.93 13.12
CA ASN A 157 -4.63 17.92 14.12
C ASN A 157 -3.18 18.36 13.97
N SER A 158 -2.26 17.46 13.64
CA SER A 158 -0.82 17.79 13.51
C SER A 158 -0.55 18.78 12.37
N ARG A 159 -1.29 18.69 11.26
CA ARG A 159 -1.20 19.64 10.14
C ARG A 159 -1.44 21.10 10.55
N LYS A 160 -2.27 21.35 11.57
CA LYS A 160 -2.57 22.71 12.06
C LYS A 160 -1.38 23.36 12.77
N TYR A 161 -0.46 22.55 13.29
CA TYR A 161 0.64 23.01 14.15
C TYR A 161 2.02 22.74 13.55
N SER A 162 2.09 22.04 12.42
CA SER A 162 3.35 21.62 11.80
C SER A 162 3.60 22.40 10.52
N PRO A 163 4.87 22.74 10.19
CA PRO A 163 5.20 23.30 8.88
C PRO A 163 4.70 22.40 7.74
N VAL A 164 4.29 23.01 6.62
CA VAL A 164 3.74 22.28 5.46
C VAL A 164 4.72 21.22 4.96
N GLN A 165 6.01 21.57 4.87
CA GLN A 165 7.07 20.68 4.39
C GLN A 165 7.18 19.40 5.26
N VAL A 166 6.96 19.54 6.56
CA VAL A 166 6.98 18.42 7.50
C VAL A 166 5.71 17.58 7.37
N SER A 167 4.56 18.26 7.33
CA SER A 167 3.26 17.61 7.17
C SER A 167 3.16 16.79 5.88
N ASP A 168 3.74 17.28 4.78
CA ASP A 168 3.76 16.58 3.50
C ASP A 168 4.72 15.39 3.47
N SER A 169 5.71 15.41 4.36
CA SER A 169 6.67 14.31 4.50
C SER A 169 6.18 13.22 5.47
N TYR A 170 5.16 13.53 6.27
CA TYR A 170 4.55 12.65 7.28
C TYR A 170 3.03 12.53 7.08
N THR A 171 2.65 11.89 6.00
CA THR A 171 1.24 11.66 5.64
C THR A 171 0.80 10.23 5.96
N ILE A 172 -0.51 9.98 5.87
CA ILE A 172 -1.09 8.66 6.12
C ILE A 172 -0.50 7.58 5.20
N GLY A 173 -0.35 7.83 3.90
CA GLY A 173 0.24 6.86 2.96
C GLY A 173 1.70 6.55 3.26
N ILE A 174 2.52 7.55 3.62
CA ILE A 174 3.91 7.31 4.06
C ILE A 174 3.95 6.50 5.35
N THR A 175 3.05 6.78 6.29
CA THR A 175 2.96 6.05 7.54
C THR A 175 2.47 4.62 7.32
N LEU A 176 1.47 4.39 6.47
CA LEU A 176 1.03 3.05 6.10
C LEU A 176 2.17 2.23 5.48
N TYR A 177 2.95 2.83 4.57
CA TYR A 177 4.16 2.21 4.06
C TYR A 177 5.16 1.87 5.17
N HIS A 178 5.38 2.78 6.13
CA HIS A 178 6.29 2.57 7.26
C HIS A 178 5.87 1.37 8.11
N GLU A 179 4.58 1.31 8.42
CA GLU A 179 3.94 0.25 9.19
C GLU A 179 4.04 -1.12 8.49
N ILE A 180 3.78 -1.19 7.18
CA ILE A 180 3.97 -2.41 6.38
C ILE A 180 5.45 -2.82 6.38
N ASN A 181 6.37 -1.87 6.24
CA ASN A 181 7.81 -2.14 6.14
C ASN A 181 8.42 -2.70 7.43
N HIS A 182 7.74 -2.56 8.58
CA HIS A 182 8.11 -3.28 9.80
C HIS A 182 7.97 -4.79 9.67
N LYS A 183 7.01 -5.26 8.87
CA LYS A 183 6.55 -6.65 8.84
C LYS A 183 7.00 -7.39 7.60
N VAL A 184 6.91 -6.74 6.44
CA VAL A 184 7.19 -7.37 5.16
C VAL A 184 8.06 -6.45 4.31
N SER A 185 8.94 -7.05 3.51
CA SER A 185 9.71 -6.35 2.50
C SER A 185 9.46 -7.01 1.16
N TYR A 186 9.03 -6.20 0.20
CA TYR A 186 8.82 -6.60 -1.18
C TYR A 186 10.02 -6.21 -2.07
N ASP A 187 11.12 -5.74 -1.48
CA ASP A 187 12.41 -5.58 -2.17
C ASP A 187 13.29 -6.80 -1.89
N PRO A 188 13.62 -7.63 -2.91
CA PRO A 188 14.44 -8.82 -2.72
C PRO A 188 15.87 -8.50 -2.24
N ASN A 189 16.35 -7.26 -2.42
CA ASN A 189 17.67 -6.84 -1.98
C ASN A 189 17.70 -6.26 -0.55
N ASP A 190 16.53 -6.14 0.09
CA ASP A 190 16.40 -5.67 1.46
C ASP A 190 15.37 -6.54 2.21
N PRO A 191 15.65 -7.84 2.42
CA PRO A 191 14.71 -8.76 3.06
C PRO A 191 14.44 -8.38 4.52
N ILE A 192 13.33 -8.88 5.07
CA ILE A 192 13.06 -8.78 6.51
C ILE A 192 14.14 -9.53 7.29
N PRO A 193 14.68 -8.95 8.37
CA PRO A 193 15.70 -9.61 9.19
C PRO A 193 15.18 -10.91 9.82
N PRO A 194 16.06 -11.83 10.24
CA PRO A 194 15.66 -13.09 10.88
C PRO A 194 14.80 -12.94 12.14
N SER A 195 14.79 -11.76 12.77
CA SER A 195 13.90 -11.43 13.88
C SER A 195 12.41 -11.40 13.50
N GLY A 196 12.09 -11.39 12.20
CA GLY A 196 10.72 -11.25 11.68
C GLY A 196 10.13 -9.84 11.79
N VAL A 197 10.89 -8.89 12.34
CA VAL A 197 10.49 -7.48 12.47
C VAL A 197 11.67 -6.58 12.14
N ARG A 198 11.46 -5.64 11.23
CA ARG A 198 12.44 -4.60 10.90
C ARG A 198 12.44 -3.54 12.00
N PRO A 199 13.60 -3.19 12.58
CA PRO A 199 13.69 -2.13 13.58
C PRO A 199 13.44 -0.75 12.97
N ASP A 200 13.06 0.21 13.83
CA ASP A 200 13.01 1.64 13.47
C ASP A 200 14.31 2.11 12.80
N LEU A 201 15.42 1.81 13.48
CA LEU A 201 16.75 2.26 13.15
C LEU A 201 17.58 1.13 12.58
N GLY A 202 18.29 1.44 11.50
CA GLY A 202 19.24 0.51 10.93
C GLY A 202 20.37 0.14 11.89
N THR A 203 20.84 -1.09 11.76
CA THR A 203 22.11 -1.57 12.33
C THR A 203 23.17 -1.59 11.23
N LYS A 204 24.36 -2.14 11.52
CA LYS A 204 25.41 -2.32 10.50
C LYS A 204 25.00 -3.27 9.37
N SER A 205 24.10 -4.21 9.63
CA SER A 205 23.72 -5.28 8.70
C SER A 205 22.28 -5.21 8.22
N VAL A 206 21.42 -4.45 8.90
CA VAL A 206 19.99 -4.36 8.60
C VAL A 206 19.61 -2.90 8.45
N ARG A 207 18.97 -2.54 7.35
CA ARG A 207 18.39 -1.21 7.18
C ARG A 207 17.11 -1.08 8.01
N GLY A 208 16.93 0.01 8.73
CA GLY A 208 15.71 0.26 9.50
C GLY A 208 14.57 0.79 8.63
N VAL A 209 13.35 0.76 9.17
CA VAL A 209 12.18 1.32 8.47
C VAL A 209 12.33 2.81 8.23
N ILE A 210 13.04 3.57 9.09
CA ILE A 210 13.23 5.01 8.88
C ILE A 210 14.11 5.26 7.66
N GLU A 211 15.20 4.50 7.48
CA GLU A 211 16.06 4.61 6.30
C GLU A 211 15.29 4.26 5.02
N ASN A 212 14.45 3.23 5.05
CA ASN A 212 13.57 2.87 3.93
C ASN A 212 12.54 3.95 3.61
N THR A 213 11.91 4.52 4.63
CA THR A 213 10.95 5.61 4.45
C THR A 213 11.64 6.89 3.94
N ASN A 214 12.90 7.13 4.29
CA ASN A 214 13.70 8.21 3.73
C ASN A 214 14.06 8.00 2.25
N ALA A 215 14.23 6.76 1.79
CA ALA A 215 14.39 6.48 0.37
C ALA A 215 13.14 6.92 -0.42
N VAL A 216 11.94 6.57 0.08
CA VAL A 216 10.66 7.03 -0.48
C VAL A 216 10.57 8.56 -0.51
N ARG A 217 10.88 9.22 0.61
CA ARG A 217 10.85 10.69 0.70
C ARG A 217 11.81 11.34 -0.28
N LYS A 218 13.01 10.79 -0.46
CA LYS A 218 13.98 11.27 -1.44
C LYS A 218 13.45 11.18 -2.87
N GLU A 219 12.84 10.04 -3.24
CA GLU A 219 12.22 9.87 -4.56
C GLU A 219 11.08 10.89 -4.80
N LEU A 220 10.36 11.25 -3.75
CA LEU A 220 9.27 12.24 -3.78
C LEU A 220 9.74 13.69 -3.58
N SER A 221 11.05 13.94 -3.44
CA SER A 221 11.61 15.25 -3.10
C SER A 221 11.02 15.88 -1.82
N LEU A 222 10.72 15.05 -0.83
CA LEU A 222 10.19 15.43 0.49
C LEU A 222 11.31 15.59 1.52
N SER A 223 10.99 16.20 2.65
CA SER A 223 11.92 16.33 3.77
C SER A 223 12.25 14.96 4.35
N LEU A 224 13.49 14.74 4.79
CA LEU A 224 13.92 13.47 5.36
C LEU A 224 13.69 13.46 6.88
N ARG A 225 13.41 12.30 7.47
CA ARG A 225 13.37 12.12 8.93
C ARG A 225 14.78 11.85 9.44
N ASP A 226 15.19 12.50 10.53
CA ASP A 226 16.44 12.11 11.20
C ASP A 226 16.22 10.77 11.93
N SER A 227 17.01 9.76 11.60
CA SER A 227 16.92 8.45 12.25
C SER A 227 17.45 8.49 13.69
N LYS A 228 18.24 9.49 14.09
CA LYS A 228 18.87 9.53 15.43
C LYS A 228 18.17 10.43 16.45
N SER A 229 17.03 11.05 16.11
CA SER A 229 16.39 12.04 16.98
C SER A 229 14.90 11.79 17.22
N TYR A 230 14.54 11.63 18.51
CA TYR A 230 13.17 11.41 18.99
C TYR A 230 12.62 12.57 19.85
N LEU A 231 13.32 13.72 19.94
CA LEU A 231 12.96 14.79 20.91
C LEU A 231 12.94 16.19 20.31
N ALA A 232 12.31 17.14 20.99
CA ALA A 232 12.01 18.51 20.58
C ALA A 232 13.22 19.42 20.63
N ASN A 233 13.39 20.30 19.64
CA ASN A 233 14.19 21.53 19.58
C ASN A 233 14.76 21.74 18.17
N GLU A 234 14.93 23.00 17.77
CA GLU A 234 15.86 23.33 16.69
C GLU A 234 17.20 22.66 17.04
N TYR A 235 17.79 21.89 16.12
CA TYR A 235 19.08 21.29 16.38
C TYR A 235 20.13 22.40 16.49
N ARG A 236 20.51 22.73 17.73
CA ARG A 236 21.59 23.68 18.07
C ARG A 236 22.92 22.99 18.36
N GLY A 237 23.06 21.71 18.04
CA GLY A 237 24.30 20.98 18.25
C GLY A 237 25.34 21.30 17.18
N ASN A 238 26.58 20.87 17.43
CA ASN A 238 27.71 21.20 16.54
C ASN A 238 27.80 20.32 15.28
N ASN A 239 26.97 19.28 15.16
CA ASN A 239 26.97 18.42 13.98
C ASN A 239 26.21 19.10 12.84
N LYS A 240 26.98 19.72 11.93
CA LYS A 240 26.48 20.49 10.78
C LYS A 240 25.51 19.73 9.88
N VAL A 241 25.50 18.39 9.93
CA VAL A 241 24.54 17.55 9.19
C VAL A 241 23.09 17.85 9.60
N TYR A 242 22.85 18.44 10.77
CA TYR A 242 21.50 18.62 11.31
C TYR A 242 21.08 20.08 11.52
N ALA A 243 21.86 21.06 11.06
CA ALA A 243 21.40 22.45 11.05
C ALA A 243 20.10 22.56 10.23
N LYS A 244 19.10 23.32 10.72
CA LYS A 244 17.80 23.62 10.05
C LYS A 244 16.75 22.49 9.99
N THR A 245 16.76 21.53 10.90
CA THR A 245 15.68 20.51 11.01
C THR A 245 14.34 21.11 11.52
N HIS A 246 13.20 20.68 10.98
CA HIS A 246 11.82 21.08 11.35
C HIS A 246 11.05 19.95 12.08
N GLN A 247 9.87 20.21 12.65
CA GLN A 247 9.21 19.32 13.64
C GLN A 247 7.73 19.03 13.31
N VAL A 248 7.24 17.84 13.69
CA VAL A 248 5.78 17.55 13.77
C VAL A 248 5.30 17.90 15.18
N LEU A 249 4.35 18.82 15.26
CA LEU A 249 3.71 19.26 16.49
C LEU A 249 2.25 18.81 16.50
N PHE A 250 1.76 18.40 17.67
CA PHE A 250 0.34 18.08 17.88
C PHE A 250 -0.07 18.46 19.31
N ARG A 251 -1.36 18.71 19.54
CA ARG A 251 -1.89 18.88 20.89
C ARG A 251 -2.30 17.52 21.44
N CYS A 252 -1.73 17.13 22.57
CA CYS A 252 -2.22 15.96 23.29
C CYS A 252 -3.60 16.21 23.89
N PHE A 253 -4.27 15.14 24.35
CA PHE A 253 -5.59 15.20 25.01
C PHE A 253 -5.69 16.16 26.20
N ARG A 254 -4.56 16.61 26.78
CA ARG A 254 -4.51 17.62 27.85
C ARG A 254 -4.39 19.06 27.33
N GLY A 255 -4.54 19.28 26.02
CA GLY A 255 -4.43 20.59 25.38
C GLY A 255 -3.00 21.14 25.25
N LYS A 256 -1.99 20.49 25.86
CA LYS A 256 -0.57 20.83 25.73
C LYS A 256 -0.03 20.38 24.38
N LEU A 257 0.76 21.23 23.72
CA LEU A 257 1.55 20.82 22.57
C LEU A 257 2.58 19.79 23.03
N LYS A 258 2.49 18.58 22.47
CA LYS A 258 3.52 17.56 22.60
C LYS A 258 4.23 17.46 21.26
N LEU A 259 5.53 17.26 21.35
CA LEU A 259 6.38 17.04 20.19
C LEU A 259 6.59 15.54 20.01
N TYR A 260 6.49 15.07 18.77
CA TYR A 260 6.72 13.66 18.46
C TYR A 260 8.02 13.41 17.68
N LEU A 261 8.24 14.09 16.56
CA LEU A 261 9.26 13.70 15.58
C LEU A 261 10.01 14.91 14.96
N ARG A 262 11.31 14.74 14.65
CA ARG A 262 12.16 15.70 13.93
C ARG A 262 12.42 15.29 12.48
N TRP A 263 12.51 16.30 11.62
CA TRP A 263 12.73 16.19 10.18
C TRP A 263 13.89 17.07 9.74
N LYS A 264 14.84 16.51 9.00
CA LYS A 264 15.89 17.28 8.34
C LYS A 264 15.37 17.79 7.00
N ILE A 265 15.26 19.12 6.87
CA ILE A 265 15.05 19.75 5.57
C ILE A 265 16.43 19.90 4.94
N GLU A 266 16.71 19.13 3.89
CA GLU A 266 17.84 19.45 3.02
C GLU A 266 17.41 20.64 2.17
N ASP A 267 18.04 21.81 2.38
CA ASP A 267 17.85 22.97 1.50
C ASP A 267 18.05 22.50 0.06
N LYS A 268 16.98 22.55 -0.75
CA LYS A 268 17.13 22.52 -2.20
C LYS A 268 18.00 23.73 -2.53
N ARG A 269 19.27 23.52 -2.85
CA ARG A 269 20.01 24.51 -3.62
C ARG A 269 19.21 24.70 -4.91
N THR A 270 18.67 25.91 -5.04
CA THR A 270 18.11 26.58 -6.23
C THR A 270 18.17 25.78 -7.52
#